data_AF-A0A932ZK55-F1
#
_entry.id   AF-A0A932ZK55-F1
#
_cell.length_a   1.000
_cell.length_b   1.000
_cell.length_c   1.000
_cell.angle_alpha   90.00
_cell.angle_beta   90.00
_cell.angle_gamma   90.00
#
_symmetry.space_group_name_H-M   'P 1'
#
loop_
_entity.id
_entity.type
_entity.pdbx_description
1 polymer ?
#
loop_
_entity_poly.entity_id
_entity_poly.type
_entity_poly.pdbx_seq_one_letter_code
_entity_poly.pdbx_strand_id
1 'polypeptide(L)'
;EQAKLKESNQKFETKNVDGSSIDQDLTVTYAYDKNGKIRGASGSGTYEKNDGFGNITTGKIEQKYQMVAGNIQPAGGRGRRFIEDPQSINKLPGPPALPVITAVSKTTVEPEELVTIYGRNFSIKNEKGRRDHNLKQLLWMQGKWYRAVPVNFGKNRGEEESWEFIAPKNPGSYSFKIEAKGGDVLWDKPLIVVAKKGPPLPVLTGISKVEVEPKEAMVVYGKNLIAQDASGFTSMNFDKMFFVKDKAETRVTAITSGPKRGQDQSINFSAPKTAGSYSIKMIAKSGEVITWNNPMLAVIDRAAEELAKKKALEEEAKKKAEEELARKKALEEELTKKKAEEELALRKKQEEEEAPSSTGQYCNPDVPRYSQPGCIEPPEQEGPPPTQGQPCNPNIPRYQQPGCVE
;
A
#
# COMPACT_ATOMS: atom_id res chain seq x y z
N GLU A 1 28.75 88.32 -4.34
CA GLU A 1 28.06 87.21 -5.01
C GLU A 1 27.69 86.14 -3.98
N GLN A 2 26.51 85.53 -4.07
CA GLN A 2 26.17 84.39 -3.21
C GLN A 2 26.57 83.08 -3.90
N ALA A 3 27.25 82.19 -3.16
CA ALA A 3 27.57 80.85 -3.63
C ALA A 3 26.29 80.04 -3.84
N LYS A 4 26.22 79.27 -4.94
CA LYS A 4 25.09 78.41 -5.29
C LYS A 4 25.52 76.96 -5.38
N LEU A 5 24.69 76.06 -4.88
CA LEU A 5 24.95 74.63 -4.91
C LEU A 5 24.70 74.10 -6.32
N LYS A 6 25.77 73.79 -7.07
CA LYS A 6 25.65 73.24 -8.44
C LYS A 6 25.34 71.75 -8.43
N GLU A 7 25.92 71.02 -7.48
CA GLU A 7 25.85 69.56 -7.41
C GLU A 7 25.90 69.11 -5.94
N SER A 8 25.19 68.04 -5.63
CA SER A 8 25.24 67.35 -4.35
C SER A 8 25.48 65.87 -4.59
N ASN A 9 26.51 65.31 -3.95
CA ASN A 9 26.82 63.89 -3.99
C ASN A 9 26.53 63.27 -2.63
N GLN A 10 25.75 62.20 -2.62
CA GLN A 10 25.35 61.48 -1.42
C GLN A 10 25.75 60.02 -1.57
N LYS A 11 26.54 59.53 -0.62
CA LYS A 11 26.92 58.13 -0.51
C LYS A 11 26.37 57.57 0.78
N PHE A 12 25.69 56.43 0.69
CA PHE A 12 25.14 55.71 1.82
C PHE A 12 25.69 54.30 1.81
N GLU A 13 26.35 53.92 2.89
CA GLU A 13 26.85 52.57 3.11
C GLU A 13 26.29 52.04 4.42
N THR A 14 25.81 50.80 4.43
CA THR A 14 25.34 50.12 5.63
C THR A 14 25.84 48.70 5.60
N LYS A 15 26.42 48.24 6.72
CA LYS A 15 26.85 46.87 6.93
C LYS A 15 26.29 46.37 8.25
N ASN A 16 25.60 45.24 8.20
CA ASN A 16 24.97 44.63 9.35
C ASN A 16 25.81 43.46 9.88
N VAL A 17 25.58 43.09 11.14
CA VAL A 17 26.30 42.00 11.81
C VAL A 17 26.01 40.64 11.17
N ASP A 18 24.86 40.50 10.49
CA ASP A 18 24.46 39.30 9.75
C ASP A 18 25.15 39.17 8.38
N GLY A 19 26.06 40.09 8.03
CA GLY A 19 26.77 40.09 6.75
C GLY A 19 26.00 40.75 5.60
N SER A 20 24.76 41.20 5.81
CA SER A 20 24.02 41.96 4.80
C SER A 20 24.58 43.39 4.67
N SER A 21 24.53 43.93 3.45
CA SER A 21 25.03 45.29 3.17
C SER A 21 24.19 46.04 2.13
N ILE A 22 24.26 47.37 2.19
CA ILE A 22 23.68 48.27 1.20
C ILE A 22 24.70 49.37 0.91
N ASP A 23 25.05 49.54 -0.36
CA ASP A 23 25.86 50.64 -0.86
C ASP A 23 25.04 51.42 -1.89
N GLN A 24 24.95 52.74 -1.75
CA GLN A 24 24.18 53.60 -2.63
C GLN A 24 24.92 54.91 -2.90
N ASP A 25 25.00 55.29 -4.17
CA ASP A 25 25.55 56.56 -4.64
C ASP A 25 24.46 57.35 -5.36
N LEU A 26 24.31 58.64 -5.04
CA LEU A 26 23.33 59.54 -5.65
C LEU A 26 23.95 60.91 -5.91
N THR A 27 23.82 61.38 -7.15
CA THR A 27 24.23 62.73 -7.57
C THR A 27 23.01 63.54 -7.96
N VAL A 28 22.85 64.74 -7.39
CA VAL A 28 21.80 65.70 -7.72
C VAL A 28 22.40 66.97 -8.27
N THR A 29 21.97 67.38 -9.46
CA THR A 29 22.43 68.60 -10.14
C THR A 29 21.33 69.67 -10.13
N TYR A 30 21.70 70.92 -9.88
CA TYR A 30 20.78 72.05 -9.82
C TYR A 30 21.04 73.04 -10.97
N ALA A 31 19.96 73.49 -11.60
CA ALA A 31 19.99 74.50 -12.66
C ALA A 31 19.40 75.82 -12.14
N TYR A 32 20.08 76.93 -12.42
CA TYR A 32 19.68 78.28 -12.03
C TYR A 32 19.47 79.17 -13.26
N ASP A 33 18.61 80.17 -13.15
CA ASP A 33 18.43 81.20 -14.17
C ASP A 33 19.49 82.33 -14.07
N LYS A 34 19.46 83.26 -15.03
CA LYS A 34 20.37 84.41 -15.11
C LYS A 34 20.30 85.35 -13.89
N ASN A 35 19.19 85.32 -13.14
CA ASN A 35 19.00 86.12 -11.93
C ASN A 35 19.38 85.32 -10.67
N GLY A 36 19.79 84.07 -10.83
CA GLY A 36 20.20 83.18 -9.76
C GLY A 36 19.10 82.44 -9.04
N LYS A 37 17.88 82.48 -9.54
CA LYS A 37 16.77 81.69 -9.01
C LYS A 37 16.83 80.28 -9.57
N ILE A 38 16.53 79.29 -8.73
CA ILE A 38 16.56 77.90 -9.12
C ILE A 38 15.44 77.61 -10.14
N ARG A 39 15.78 76.90 -11.23
CA ARG A 39 14.87 76.60 -12.35
C ARG A 39 14.58 75.10 -12.48
N GLY A 40 15.44 74.24 -11.95
CA GLY A 40 15.21 72.79 -11.96
C GLY A 40 16.31 72.01 -11.26
N ALA A 41 16.06 70.73 -11.03
CA ALA A 41 17.02 69.77 -10.52
C ALA A 41 16.79 68.38 -11.12
N SER A 42 17.85 67.59 -11.20
CA SER A 42 17.80 66.20 -11.65
C SER A 42 18.74 65.35 -10.81
N GLY A 43 18.29 64.19 -10.36
CA GLY A 43 19.11 63.24 -9.60
C GLY A 43 19.28 61.92 -10.34
N SER A 44 20.48 61.36 -10.31
CA SER A 44 20.77 60.01 -10.80
C SER A 44 21.75 59.29 -9.87
N GLY A 45 21.61 57.98 -9.74
CA GLY A 45 22.45 57.20 -8.84
C GLY A 45 22.40 55.70 -9.10
N THR A 46 23.10 54.96 -8.25
CA THR A 46 23.15 53.49 -8.27
C THR A 46 23.04 52.94 -6.86
N TYR A 47 22.57 51.72 -6.71
CA TYR A 47 22.67 51.00 -5.45
C TYR A 47 23.03 49.53 -5.66
N GLU A 48 23.68 48.96 -4.67
CA GLU A 48 23.98 47.54 -4.52
C GLU A 48 23.53 47.09 -3.13
N LYS A 49 22.89 45.92 -3.06
CA LYS A 49 22.44 45.32 -1.80
C LYS A 49 22.84 43.86 -1.76
N ASN A 50 23.52 43.44 -0.70
CA ASN A 50 23.80 42.06 -0.38
C ASN A 50 22.91 41.61 0.80
N ASP A 51 22.28 40.46 0.69
CA ASP A 51 21.40 39.92 1.74
C ASP A 51 22.13 39.09 2.82
N GLY A 52 23.47 38.96 2.75
CA GLY A 52 24.27 38.20 3.71
C GLY A 52 24.34 36.69 3.40
N PHE A 53 23.60 36.21 2.40
CA PHE A 53 23.58 34.82 1.96
C PHE A 53 24.17 34.63 0.55
N GLY A 54 24.85 35.66 0.03
CA GLY A 54 25.51 35.63 -1.27
C GLY A 54 24.65 36.13 -2.43
N ASN A 55 23.43 36.62 -2.19
CA ASN A 55 22.63 37.24 -3.25
C ASN A 55 22.88 38.75 -3.29
N ILE A 56 23.30 39.23 -4.45
CA ILE A 56 23.58 40.65 -4.70
C ILE A 56 22.52 41.21 -5.66
N THR A 57 21.87 42.31 -5.25
CA THR A 57 20.89 43.05 -6.05
C THR A 57 21.42 44.44 -6.37
N THR A 58 21.57 44.77 -7.65
CA THR A 58 21.99 46.10 -8.12
C THR A 58 20.85 46.85 -8.81
N GLY A 59 20.90 48.18 -8.83
CA GLY A 59 19.89 49.01 -9.49
C GLY A 59 20.34 50.43 -9.77
N LYS A 60 19.55 51.13 -10.59
CA LYS A 60 19.73 52.55 -10.92
C LYS A 60 18.63 53.40 -10.26
N ILE A 61 18.99 54.62 -9.90
CA ILE A 61 18.11 55.63 -9.30
C ILE A 61 17.96 56.77 -10.29
N GLU A 62 16.72 57.15 -10.60
CA GLU A 62 16.40 58.36 -11.35
C GLU A 62 15.38 59.19 -10.54
N GLN A 63 15.75 60.45 -10.23
CA GLN A 63 14.93 61.38 -9.48
C GLN A 63 14.60 62.61 -10.33
N LYS A 64 13.30 62.87 -10.49
CA LYS A 64 12.78 64.05 -11.18
C LYS A 64 12.32 65.07 -10.14
N TYR A 65 12.50 66.35 -10.44
CA TYR A 65 12.08 67.45 -9.57
C TYR A 65 11.15 68.43 -10.31
N GLN A 66 10.17 68.98 -9.61
CA GLN A 66 9.20 69.98 -10.06
C GLN A 66 9.30 71.24 -9.19
N MET A 67 8.96 72.37 -9.79
CA MET A 67 8.83 73.64 -9.09
C MET A 67 7.42 73.76 -8.51
N VAL A 68 7.29 73.90 -7.19
CA VAL A 68 6.00 74.18 -6.52
C VAL A 68 6.18 75.42 -5.66
N ALA A 69 5.37 76.46 -5.93
CA ALA A 69 5.37 77.72 -5.20
C ALA A 69 6.76 78.37 -5.02
N GLY A 70 7.63 78.25 -6.04
CA GLY A 70 8.97 78.85 -6.03
C GLY A 70 10.08 77.99 -5.41
N ASN A 71 9.76 76.81 -4.88
CA ASN A 71 10.71 75.84 -4.34
C ASN A 71 10.82 74.61 -5.24
N ILE A 72 12.00 73.97 -5.25
CA ILE A 72 12.20 72.67 -5.88
C ILE A 72 11.69 71.58 -4.95
N GLN A 73 10.79 70.75 -5.47
CA GLN A 73 10.27 69.56 -4.81
C GLN A 73 10.48 68.37 -5.76
N PRO A 74 10.62 67.13 -5.27
CA PRO A 74 10.62 65.96 -6.14
C PRO A 74 9.30 65.92 -6.96
N ALA A 75 9.39 65.96 -8.28
CA ALA A 75 8.27 65.67 -9.17
C ALA A 75 8.09 64.18 -9.08
N GLY A 76 6.89 63.71 -8.73
CA GLY A 76 6.59 62.29 -8.56
C GLY A 76 7.15 61.42 -9.69
N GLY A 77 8.39 60.97 -9.53
CA GLY A 77 9.07 59.98 -10.31
C GLY A 77 8.87 58.68 -9.58
N ARG A 78 8.44 57.64 -10.30
CA ARG A 78 8.33 56.29 -9.77
C ARG A 78 9.72 55.75 -9.44
N GLY A 79 10.19 56.08 -8.24
CA GLY A 79 11.34 55.52 -7.55
C GLY A 79 11.00 55.55 -6.06
N ARG A 80 10.59 54.40 -5.52
CA ARG A 80 10.24 54.25 -4.10
C ARG A 80 11.51 54.31 -3.25
N ARG A 81 11.51 55.14 -2.19
CA ARG A 81 11.88 54.77 -0.81
C ARG A 81 11.80 55.98 0.14
N PHE A 82 11.39 55.71 1.38
CA PHE A 82 11.60 56.55 2.57
C PHE A 82 12.76 55.96 3.39
N ILE A 83 13.44 56.81 4.18
CA ILE A 83 13.67 56.74 5.66
C ILE A 83 14.92 57.61 5.99
N GLU A 84 15.09 58.42 7.05
CA GLU A 84 14.35 58.88 8.25
C GLU A 84 15.06 60.17 8.77
N ASP A 85 14.44 60.92 9.69
CA ASP A 85 14.93 62.18 10.28
C ASP A 85 15.11 62.04 11.82
N PRO A 86 16.12 62.64 12.47
CA PRO A 86 16.09 62.84 13.92
C PRO A 86 16.18 64.33 14.27
N GLN A 87 15.12 64.88 14.85
CA GLN A 87 15.07 65.40 16.22
C GLN A 87 13.75 66.21 16.40
N SER A 88 12.89 65.69 17.28
CA SER A 88 11.77 66.37 17.98
C SER A 88 10.74 67.15 17.15
N ILE A 89 9.65 66.52 16.69
CA ILE A 89 8.27 67.07 16.70
C ILE A 89 7.28 65.87 16.75
N ASN A 90 6.21 66.02 17.53
CA ASN A 90 5.10 65.11 17.84
C ASN A 90 4.76 63.96 16.85
N LYS A 91 4.52 62.77 17.43
CA LYS A 91 4.01 61.52 16.83
C LYS A 91 2.93 61.76 15.75
N LEU A 92 3.30 61.49 14.49
CA LEU A 92 2.38 61.04 13.44
C LEU A 92 2.82 59.62 13.04
N PRO A 93 1.91 58.65 12.89
CA PRO A 93 2.28 57.30 12.49
C PRO A 93 2.84 57.32 11.06
N GLY A 94 4.07 56.81 10.88
CA GLY A 94 4.69 56.66 9.55
C GLY A 94 3.86 55.76 8.63
N PRO A 95 4.10 55.81 7.30
CA PRO A 95 3.35 55.01 6.34
C PRO A 95 3.45 53.51 6.68
N PRO A 96 2.36 52.74 6.52
CA PRO A 96 2.34 51.33 6.91
C PRO A 96 3.39 50.54 6.13
N ALA A 97 4.21 49.76 6.84
CA ALA A 97 5.23 48.90 6.25
C ALA A 97 4.60 47.97 5.20
N LEU A 98 5.27 47.76 4.07
CA LEU A 98 4.74 46.92 2.99
C LEU A 98 4.70 45.44 3.42
N PRO A 99 3.67 44.68 3.00
CA PRO A 99 3.63 43.23 3.18
C PRO A 99 4.83 42.52 2.58
N VAL A 100 5.35 41.51 3.28
CA VAL A 100 6.45 40.65 2.81
C VAL A 100 6.05 39.19 2.96
N ILE A 101 6.05 38.43 1.87
CA ILE A 101 5.89 36.97 1.91
C ILE A 101 7.22 36.34 2.34
N THR A 102 7.20 35.47 3.34
CA THR A 102 8.37 34.73 3.81
C THR A 102 8.31 33.26 3.42
N ALA A 103 7.12 32.67 3.38
CA ALA A 103 6.93 31.28 2.97
C ALA A 103 5.51 31.00 2.45
N VAL A 104 5.35 29.82 1.85
CA VAL A 104 4.04 29.24 1.48
C VAL A 104 3.95 27.84 2.08
N SER A 105 2.77 27.44 2.57
CA SER A 105 2.59 26.15 3.25
C SER A 105 2.84 24.96 2.33
N LYS A 106 2.54 25.11 1.04
CA LYS A 106 2.77 24.10 0.00
C LYS A 106 3.18 24.79 -1.29
N THR A 107 4.21 24.26 -1.94
CA THR A 107 4.64 24.69 -3.28
C THR A 107 3.93 23.94 -4.40
N THR A 108 3.21 22.85 -4.08
CA THR A 108 2.37 22.09 -5.01
C THR A 108 1.01 21.81 -4.37
N VAL A 109 -0.08 22.17 -5.03
CA VAL A 109 -1.45 22.09 -4.50
C VAL A 109 -2.45 21.64 -5.55
N GLU A 110 -3.56 21.04 -5.14
CA GLU A 110 -4.68 20.74 -6.04
C GLU A 110 -5.54 21.99 -6.34
N PRO A 111 -6.32 22.00 -7.43
CA PRO A 111 -7.25 23.08 -7.71
C PRO A 111 -8.31 23.18 -6.62
N GLU A 112 -8.58 24.41 -6.19
CA GLU A 112 -9.50 24.73 -5.09
C GLU A 112 -9.04 24.25 -3.70
N GLU A 113 -7.79 23.79 -3.56
CA GLU A 113 -7.20 23.48 -2.25
C GLU A 113 -6.86 24.76 -1.47
N LEU A 114 -6.86 24.68 -0.14
CA LEU A 114 -6.41 25.76 0.73
C LEU A 114 -4.88 25.91 0.67
N VAL A 115 -4.44 27.14 0.42
CA VAL A 115 -3.04 27.57 0.43
C VAL A 115 -2.86 28.60 1.53
N THR A 116 -1.86 28.39 2.38
CA THR A 116 -1.50 29.36 3.42
C THR A 116 -0.21 30.06 3.00
N ILE A 117 -0.23 31.38 3.02
CA ILE A 117 0.99 32.19 2.90
C ILE A 117 1.40 32.68 4.28
N TYR A 118 2.70 32.70 4.53
CA TYR A 118 3.31 33.26 5.73
C TYR A 118 4.06 34.53 5.36
N GLY A 119 4.02 35.53 6.23
CA GLY A 119 4.67 36.79 5.97
C GLY A 119 4.63 37.77 7.12
N ARG A 120 5.17 38.96 6.85
CA ARG A 120 5.22 40.09 7.78
C ARG A 120 4.41 41.26 7.24
N ASN A 121 3.89 42.10 8.13
CA ASN A 121 3.10 43.30 7.82
C ASN A 121 1.79 43.02 7.06
N PHE A 122 1.16 41.86 7.29
CA PHE A 122 -0.16 41.53 6.75
C PHE A 122 -1.27 42.28 7.54
N SER A 123 -1.05 42.53 8.82
CA SER A 123 -1.86 43.40 9.67
C SER A 123 -1.06 44.59 10.22
N ILE A 124 -1.74 45.70 10.45
CA ILE A 124 -1.23 46.92 11.07
C ILE A 124 -2.10 47.29 12.26
N LYS A 125 -1.52 47.86 13.33
CA LYS A 125 -2.32 48.42 14.42
C LYS A 125 -2.77 49.83 14.03
N ASN A 126 -4.07 50.08 14.10
CA ASN A 126 -4.61 51.43 13.93
C ASN A 126 -4.34 52.29 15.17
N GLU A 127 -4.68 53.58 15.10
CA GLU A 127 -4.46 54.57 16.18
C GLU A 127 -5.11 54.16 17.52
N LYS A 128 -6.12 53.28 17.48
CA LYS A 128 -6.81 52.74 18.67
C LYS A 128 -6.19 51.43 19.17
N GLY A 129 -5.03 51.04 18.64
CA GLY A 129 -4.33 49.79 18.95
C GLY A 129 -5.01 48.52 18.42
N ARG A 130 -6.10 48.64 17.65
CA ARG A 130 -6.79 47.49 17.04
C ARG A 130 -6.06 47.06 15.78
N ARG A 131 -5.99 45.76 15.54
CA ARG A 131 -5.46 45.21 14.29
C ARG A 131 -6.43 45.50 13.15
N ASP A 132 -5.90 46.10 12.09
CA ASP A 132 -6.54 46.30 10.80
C ASP A 132 -5.69 45.59 9.73
N HIS A 133 -6.35 45.11 8.68
CA HIS A 133 -5.65 44.43 7.60
C HIS A 133 -4.90 45.45 6.74
N ASN A 134 -3.60 45.24 6.57
CA ASN A 134 -2.78 46.05 5.68
C ASN A 134 -2.94 45.64 4.21
N LEU A 135 -3.49 44.45 3.99
CA LEU A 135 -3.72 43.85 2.69
C LEU A 135 -5.13 44.20 2.18
N LYS A 136 -5.22 44.69 0.95
CA LYS A 136 -6.50 44.91 0.26
C LYS A 136 -6.92 43.67 -0.51
N GLN A 137 -6.00 43.12 -1.30
CA GLN A 137 -6.25 41.93 -2.10
C GLN A 137 -4.95 41.21 -2.47
N LEU A 138 -5.09 39.93 -2.79
CA LEU A 138 -4.04 39.10 -3.35
C LEU A 138 -4.50 38.57 -4.72
N LEU A 139 -3.59 38.57 -5.69
CA LEU A 139 -3.86 38.20 -7.08
C LEU A 139 -2.92 37.08 -7.51
N TRP A 140 -3.48 36.05 -8.12
CA TRP A 140 -2.77 34.97 -8.79
C TRP A 140 -2.29 35.42 -10.18
N MET A 141 -1.06 35.09 -10.52
CA MET A 141 -0.45 35.38 -11.82
C MET A 141 -0.11 34.10 -12.59
N GLN A 142 -0.73 33.90 -13.74
CA GLN A 142 -0.35 32.91 -14.73
C GLN A 142 -0.39 33.56 -16.13
N GLY A 143 0.38 34.63 -16.30
CA GLY A 143 0.28 35.54 -17.47
C GLY A 143 -1.01 36.40 -17.49
N LYS A 144 -1.98 36.11 -16.62
CA LYS A 144 -3.17 36.91 -16.33
C LYS A 144 -3.37 37.00 -14.82
N TRP A 145 -4.09 38.04 -14.40
CA TRP A 145 -4.40 38.34 -12.99
C TRP A 145 -5.74 37.74 -12.59
N TYR A 146 -5.77 36.97 -11.51
CA TYR A 146 -7.00 36.44 -10.91
C TYR A 146 -7.08 36.79 -9.44
N ARG A 147 -8.22 37.33 -8.98
CA ARG A 147 -8.42 37.60 -7.55
C ARG A 147 -8.40 36.29 -6.76
N ALA A 148 -7.56 36.23 -5.72
CA ALA A 148 -7.58 35.12 -4.78
C ALA A 148 -8.81 35.23 -3.88
N VAL A 149 -9.40 34.08 -3.57
CA VAL A 149 -10.55 33.98 -2.66
C VAL A 149 -10.00 33.80 -1.24
N PRO A 150 -10.09 34.80 -0.36
CA PRO A 150 -9.62 34.68 1.02
C PRO A 150 -10.60 33.83 1.84
N VAL A 151 -10.08 32.95 2.68
CA VAL A 151 -10.89 32.05 3.53
C VAL A 151 -10.77 32.42 5.00
N ASN A 152 -9.55 32.57 5.49
CA ASN A 152 -9.31 32.86 6.90
C ASN A 152 -7.99 33.61 7.13
N PHE A 153 -7.92 34.30 8.26
CA PHE A 153 -6.67 34.86 8.78
C PHE A 153 -6.12 33.90 9.83
N GLY A 154 -4.90 33.43 9.63
CA GLY A 154 -4.31 32.42 10.50
C GLY A 154 -3.74 32.99 11.79
N LYS A 155 -3.31 32.08 12.68
CA LYS A 155 -2.73 32.43 14.00
C LYS A 155 -1.32 33.01 13.84
N ASN A 156 -1.00 34.04 14.61
CA ASN A 156 0.36 34.60 14.63
C ASN A 156 1.33 33.57 15.22
N ARG A 157 2.49 33.42 14.59
CA ARG A 157 3.59 32.62 15.12
C ARG A 157 4.78 33.56 15.32
N GLY A 158 4.84 34.22 16.48
CA GLY A 158 5.82 35.28 16.72
C GLY A 158 5.53 36.52 15.85
N GLU A 159 6.52 36.93 15.05
CA GLU A 159 6.40 38.07 14.12
C GLU A 159 5.76 37.70 12.76
N GLU A 160 5.56 36.40 12.48
CA GLU A 160 4.94 35.94 11.25
C GLU A 160 3.42 35.80 11.36
N GLU A 161 2.75 36.34 10.36
CA GLU A 161 1.31 36.30 10.16
C GLU A 161 0.99 35.34 9.01
N SER A 162 -0.14 34.67 9.10
CA SER A 162 -0.57 33.71 8.08
C SER A 162 -1.89 34.11 7.44
N TRP A 163 -2.03 33.85 6.14
CA TRP A 163 -3.22 34.17 5.40
C TRP A 163 -3.62 33.03 4.45
N GLU A 164 -4.88 32.61 4.50
CA GLU A 164 -5.37 31.43 3.81
C GLU A 164 -6.26 31.80 2.61
N PHE A 165 -5.99 31.15 1.48
CA PHE A 165 -6.67 31.37 0.22
C PHE A 165 -7.01 30.07 -0.49
N ILE A 166 -7.98 30.12 -1.40
CA ILE A 166 -8.30 29.01 -2.30
C ILE A 166 -7.41 29.08 -3.55
N ALA A 167 -6.74 27.98 -3.89
CA ALA A 167 -5.95 27.83 -5.10
C ALA A 167 -6.83 28.00 -6.37
N PRO A 168 -6.27 28.52 -7.47
CA PRO A 168 -6.97 28.63 -8.75
C PRO A 168 -7.54 27.28 -9.24
N LYS A 169 -8.66 27.32 -9.97
CA LYS A 169 -9.25 26.13 -10.59
C LYS A 169 -8.39 25.55 -11.72
N ASN A 170 -7.62 26.42 -12.38
CA ASN A 170 -6.85 26.03 -13.55
C ASN A 170 -5.47 25.54 -13.10
N PRO A 171 -4.97 24.45 -13.68
CA PRO A 171 -3.62 23.98 -13.39
C PRO A 171 -2.56 24.92 -13.98
N GLY A 172 -1.40 24.95 -13.32
CA GLY A 172 -0.21 25.66 -13.79
C GLY A 172 0.60 26.28 -12.67
N SER A 173 1.70 26.95 -13.06
CA SER A 173 2.55 27.69 -12.12
C SER A 173 2.00 29.08 -11.90
N TYR A 174 1.86 29.47 -10.64
CA TYR A 174 1.34 30.78 -10.25
C TYR A 174 2.35 31.57 -9.41
N SER A 175 2.43 32.87 -9.71
CA SER A 175 3.09 33.88 -8.86
C SER A 175 2.02 34.73 -8.14
N PHE A 176 2.42 35.56 -7.19
CA PHE A 176 1.50 36.39 -6.40
C PHE A 176 1.74 37.89 -6.59
N LYS A 177 0.66 38.66 -6.66
CA LYS A 177 0.69 40.11 -6.41
C LYS A 177 -0.12 40.43 -5.18
N ILE A 178 0.47 41.22 -4.31
CA ILE A 178 -0.18 41.75 -3.12
C ILE A 178 -0.48 43.22 -3.34
N GLU A 179 -1.74 43.60 -3.23
CA GLU A 179 -2.13 45.01 -3.17
C GLU A 179 -2.36 45.38 -1.71
N ALA A 180 -1.51 46.26 -1.19
CA ALA A 180 -1.57 46.72 0.19
C ALA A 180 -2.11 48.16 0.29
N LYS A 181 -2.55 48.56 1.48
CA LYS A 181 -2.96 49.95 1.75
C LYS A 181 -1.80 50.94 1.55
N GLY A 182 -0.55 50.53 1.81
CA GLY A 182 0.67 51.32 1.61
C GLY A 182 1.34 51.19 0.23
N GLY A 183 0.78 50.41 -0.70
CA GLY A 183 1.31 50.22 -2.06
C GLY A 183 1.42 48.74 -2.49
N ASP A 184 1.53 48.52 -3.80
CA ASP A 184 1.55 47.16 -4.37
C ASP A 184 2.92 46.50 -4.25
N VAL A 185 2.95 45.23 -3.86
CA VAL A 185 4.13 44.37 -3.89
C VAL A 185 3.91 43.30 -4.94
N LEU A 186 4.77 43.29 -5.96
CA LEU A 186 4.78 42.27 -7.00
C LEU A 186 5.80 41.20 -6.64
N TRP A 187 5.38 39.95 -6.59
CA TRP A 187 6.28 38.81 -6.53
C TRP A 187 6.17 38.03 -7.85
N ASP A 188 7.14 38.23 -8.75
CA ASP A 188 7.11 37.71 -10.11
C ASP A 188 7.60 36.27 -10.24
N LYS A 189 8.35 35.75 -9.26
CA LYS A 189 8.78 34.35 -9.24
C LYS A 189 7.62 33.39 -8.92
N PRO A 190 7.51 32.24 -9.59
CA PRO A 190 6.48 31.26 -9.30
C PRO A 190 6.66 30.75 -7.86
N LEU A 191 5.60 30.84 -7.07
CA LEU A 191 5.60 30.42 -5.66
C LEU A 191 4.86 29.10 -5.44
N ILE A 192 3.84 28.82 -6.26
CA ILE A 192 3.11 27.56 -6.20
C ILE A 192 2.88 26.97 -7.60
N VAL A 193 2.71 25.65 -7.63
CA VAL A 193 2.25 24.89 -8.78
C VAL A 193 0.89 24.30 -8.43
N VAL A 194 -0.15 24.71 -9.15
CA VAL A 194 -1.47 24.08 -9.07
C VAL A 194 -1.44 22.86 -9.99
N ALA A 195 -1.42 21.68 -9.40
CA ALA A 195 -1.52 20.42 -10.13
C ALA A 195 -2.90 20.29 -10.79
N LYS A 196 -3.00 19.47 -11.83
CA LYS A 196 -4.30 19.10 -12.39
C LYS A 196 -5.04 18.27 -11.33
N LYS A 197 -6.27 18.65 -10.95
CA LYS A 197 -7.12 17.84 -10.06
C LYS A 197 -7.25 16.45 -10.67
N GLY A 198 -6.67 15.45 -10.01
CA GLY A 198 -6.79 14.08 -10.45
C GLY A 198 -8.25 13.64 -10.39
N PRO A 199 -8.70 12.71 -11.25
CA PRO A 199 -9.96 12.03 -11.00
C PRO A 199 -9.91 11.38 -9.59
N PRO A 200 -11.00 11.44 -8.81
CA PRO A 200 -11.04 10.82 -7.49
C PRO A 200 -10.72 9.34 -7.59
N LEU A 201 -10.13 8.76 -6.54
CA LEU A 201 -9.70 7.37 -6.54
C LEU A 201 -10.88 6.41 -6.74
N PRO A 202 -10.67 5.30 -7.47
CA PRO A 202 -11.65 4.22 -7.55
C PRO A 202 -11.99 3.63 -6.18
N VAL A 203 -13.27 3.35 -5.93
CA VAL A 203 -13.75 2.69 -4.71
C VAL A 203 -14.64 1.53 -5.10
N LEU A 204 -14.26 0.32 -4.67
CA LEU A 204 -15.06 -0.89 -4.89
C LEU A 204 -16.20 -0.97 -3.88
N THR A 205 -17.42 -1.21 -4.36
CA THR A 205 -18.65 -1.24 -3.54
C THR A 205 -19.32 -2.60 -3.51
N GLY A 206 -19.08 -3.46 -4.50
CA GLY A 206 -19.69 -4.77 -4.55
C GLY A 206 -19.29 -5.61 -5.77
N ILE A 207 -19.75 -6.86 -5.77
CA ILE A 207 -19.60 -7.80 -6.88
C ILE A 207 -20.95 -8.46 -7.17
N SER A 208 -21.23 -8.81 -8.43
CA SER A 208 -22.51 -9.39 -8.83
C SER A 208 -22.73 -10.81 -8.31
N LYS A 209 -21.64 -11.58 -8.15
CA LYS A 209 -21.65 -12.97 -7.69
C LYS A 209 -20.51 -13.17 -6.70
N VAL A 210 -20.85 -13.62 -5.50
CA VAL A 210 -19.87 -13.98 -4.45
C VAL A 210 -19.33 -15.40 -4.68
N GLU A 211 -20.14 -16.26 -5.30
CA GLU A 211 -19.75 -17.59 -5.75
C GLU A 211 -19.85 -17.68 -7.28
N VAL A 212 -18.81 -18.21 -7.93
CA VAL A 212 -18.68 -18.21 -9.39
C VAL A 212 -17.90 -19.44 -9.89
N GLU A 213 -18.19 -19.92 -11.09
CA GLU A 213 -17.38 -20.98 -11.72
C GLU A 213 -16.11 -20.44 -12.40
N PRO A 214 -15.07 -21.26 -12.59
CA PRO A 214 -13.88 -20.86 -13.30
C PRO A 214 -14.16 -20.26 -14.68
N LYS A 215 -13.54 -19.12 -14.98
CA LYS A 215 -13.71 -18.36 -16.24
C LYS A 215 -15.11 -17.79 -16.50
N GLU A 216 -16.08 -18.01 -15.61
CA GLU A 216 -17.42 -17.43 -15.76
C GLU A 216 -17.36 -15.89 -15.65
N ALA A 217 -18.20 -15.20 -16.42
CA ALA A 217 -18.25 -13.74 -16.42
C ALA A 217 -18.89 -13.20 -15.13
N MET A 218 -18.28 -12.16 -14.58
CA MET A 218 -18.76 -11.45 -13.38
C MET A 218 -18.63 -9.94 -13.54
N VAL A 219 -19.26 -9.21 -12.63
CA VAL A 219 -19.32 -7.74 -12.64
C VAL A 219 -18.90 -7.21 -11.27
N VAL A 220 -18.00 -6.23 -11.24
CA VAL A 220 -17.71 -5.43 -10.04
C VAL A 220 -18.34 -4.06 -10.16
N TYR A 221 -18.87 -3.60 -9.05
CA TYR A 221 -19.48 -2.29 -8.88
C TYR A 221 -18.56 -1.39 -8.05
N GLY A 222 -18.59 -0.10 -8.36
CA GLY A 222 -17.80 0.87 -7.62
C GLY A 222 -18.01 2.31 -8.07
N LYS A 223 -17.41 3.23 -7.32
CA LYS A 223 -17.37 4.65 -7.61
C LYS A 223 -16.03 5.00 -8.26
N ASN A 224 -16.03 5.98 -9.16
CA ASN A 224 -14.83 6.50 -9.83
C ASN A 224 -13.97 5.43 -10.55
N LEU A 225 -14.59 4.35 -11.01
CA LEU A 225 -13.98 3.30 -11.81
C LEU A 225 -13.66 3.78 -13.24
N ILE A 226 -14.45 4.71 -13.75
CA ILE A 226 -14.34 5.31 -15.08
C ILE A 226 -14.19 6.82 -14.89
N ALA A 227 -13.14 7.39 -15.50
CA ALA A 227 -12.87 8.82 -15.57
C ALA A 227 -13.22 9.35 -16.97
N GLN A 228 -13.75 10.57 -17.02
CA GLN A 228 -14.01 11.30 -18.26
C GLN A 228 -13.02 12.46 -18.37
N ASP A 229 -12.36 12.59 -19.52
CA ASP A 229 -11.47 13.72 -19.77
C ASP A 229 -12.23 14.96 -20.25
N ALA A 230 -11.49 16.05 -20.49
CA ALA A 230 -12.07 17.32 -20.94
C ALA A 230 -12.73 17.25 -22.33
N SER A 231 -12.41 16.25 -23.15
CA SER A 231 -13.03 16.02 -24.47
C SER A 231 -14.33 15.20 -24.38
N GLY A 232 -14.68 14.75 -23.18
CA GLY A 232 -15.80 13.84 -22.96
C GLY A 232 -15.44 12.36 -23.19
N PHE A 233 -14.17 12.05 -23.49
CA PHE A 233 -13.73 10.67 -23.69
C PHE A 233 -13.66 9.94 -22.34
N THR A 234 -14.29 8.77 -22.27
CA THR A 234 -14.33 7.95 -21.07
C THR A 234 -13.23 6.89 -21.12
N SER A 235 -12.53 6.71 -20.00
CA SER A 235 -11.51 5.67 -19.85
C SER A 235 -11.53 5.11 -18.44
N MET A 236 -10.96 3.93 -18.24
CA MET A 236 -10.78 3.37 -16.90
C MET A 236 -9.89 4.31 -16.06
N ASN A 237 -10.24 4.47 -14.79
CA ASN A 237 -9.50 5.31 -13.83
C ASN A 237 -8.41 4.54 -13.07
N PHE A 238 -8.08 3.34 -13.54
CA PHE A 238 -7.04 2.47 -13.02
C PHE A 238 -6.25 1.86 -14.18
N ASP A 239 -5.03 1.43 -13.89
CA ASP A 239 -4.10 0.83 -14.85
C ASP A 239 -4.22 -0.70 -14.86
N LYS A 240 -4.26 -1.31 -13.67
CA LYS A 240 -4.22 -2.77 -13.51
C LYS A 240 -5.18 -3.24 -12.42
N MET A 241 -5.72 -4.44 -12.60
CA MET A 241 -6.49 -5.14 -11.59
C MET A 241 -6.00 -6.59 -11.48
N PHE A 242 -6.03 -7.12 -10.27
CA PHE A 242 -5.52 -8.44 -9.92
C PHE A 242 -6.50 -9.15 -8.99
N PHE A 243 -6.60 -10.46 -9.19
CA PHE A 243 -7.09 -11.38 -8.17
C PHE A 243 -5.93 -11.77 -7.27
N VAL A 244 -6.15 -11.76 -5.96
CA VAL A 244 -5.13 -12.12 -4.98
C VAL A 244 -5.61 -13.33 -4.17
N LYS A 245 -4.84 -14.41 -4.24
CA LYS A 245 -5.04 -15.64 -3.45
C LYS A 245 -3.69 -16.08 -2.91
N ASP A 246 -3.60 -16.32 -1.61
CA ASP A 246 -2.37 -16.78 -0.94
C ASP A 246 -1.13 -15.91 -1.27
N LYS A 247 -1.34 -14.58 -1.37
CA LYS A 247 -0.34 -13.56 -1.80
C LYS A 247 0.09 -13.66 -3.27
N ALA A 248 -0.37 -14.64 -4.03
CA ALA A 248 -0.16 -14.70 -5.48
C ALA A 248 -1.14 -13.76 -6.20
N GLU A 249 -0.62 -12.94 -7.12
CA GLU A 249 -1.39 -11.97 -7.89
C GLU A 249 -1.62 -12.49 -9.32
N THR A 250 -2.88 -12.67 -9.71
CA THR A 250 -3.26 -13.04 -11.07
C THR A 250 -3.88 -11.83 -11.76
N ARG A 251 -3.24 -11.33 -12.82
CA ARG A 251 -3.72 -10.15 -13.56
C ARG A 251 -5.05 -10.46 -14.26
N VAL A 252 -5.99 -9.53 -14.14
CA VAL A 252 -7.25 -9.56 -14.88
C VAL A 252 -6.99 -9.04 -16.29
N THR A 253 -7.29 -9.84 -17.31
CA THR A 253 -6.91 -9.57 -18.71
C THR A 253 -8.02 -8.97 -19.57
N ALA A 254 -9.28 -9.21 -19.22
CA ALA A 254 -10.43 -8.73 -19.99
C ALA A 254 -11.29 -7.85 -19.09
N ILE A 255 -11.29 -6.55 -19.39
CA ILE A 255 -12.01 -5.55 -18.62
C ILE A 255 -12.82 -4.72 -19.61
N THR A 256 -14.15 -4.83 -19.54
CA THR A 256 -15.06 -3.98 -20.32
C THR A 256 -15.93 -3.16 -19.39
N SER A 257 -16.23 -1.92 -19.78
CA SER A 257 -17.16 -1.07 -19.04
C SER A 257 -18.58 -1.65 -19.13
N GLY A 258 -19.24 -1.82 -17.99
CA GLY A 258 -20.63 -2.25 -17.92
C GLY A 258 -21.60 -1.08 -17.71
N PRO A 259 -22.93 -1.35 -17.76
CA PRO A 259 -23.95 -0.34 -17.49
C PRO A 259 -23.90 0.16 -16.04
N LYS A 260 -24.33 1.40 -15.79
CA LYS A 260 -24.42 1.95 -14.42
C LYS A 260 -25.49 1.22 -13.62
N ARG A 261 -25.23 0.99 -12.32
CA ARG A 261 -26.22 0.48 -11.35
C ARG A 261 -26.50 1.57 -10.32
N GLY A 262 -27.58 2.32 -10.52
CA GLY A 262 -27.84 3.52 -9.71
C GLY A 262 -26.75 4.56 -9.92
N GLN A 263 -26.05 4.96 -8.85
CA GLN A 263 -24.88 5.86 -8.92
C GLN A 263 -23.56 5.14 -9.19
N ASP A 264 -23.51 3.81 -9.05
CA ASP A 264 -22.28 3.05 -9.20
C ASP A 264 -21.99 2.72 -10.66
N GLN A 265 -20.71 2.81 -11.03
CA GLN A 265 -20.17 2.33 -12.29
C GLN A 265 -19.91 0.82 -12.18
N SER A 266 -19.84 0.13 -13.32
CA SER A 266 -19.57 -1.30 -13.33
C SER A 266 -18.53 -1.69 -14.36
N ILE A 267 -17.85 -2.80 -14.07
CA ILE A 267 -16.80 -3.37 -14.88
C ILE A 267 -17.00 -4.87 -14.97
N ASN A 268 -16.95 -5.42 -16.19
CA ASN A 268 -17.07 -6.85 -16.44
C ASN A 268 -15.70 -7.48 -16.64
N PHE A 269 -15.53 -8.69 -16.10
CA PHE A 269 -14.34 -9.51 -16.29
C PHE A 269 -14.64 -10.99 -16.00
N SER A 270 -13.70 -11.88 -16.33
CA SER A 270 -13.84 -13.32 -16.09
C SER A 270 -13.23 -13.75 -14.75
N ALA A 271 -13.86 -14.73 -14.11
CA ALA A 271 -13.35 -15.38 -12.91
C ALA A 271 -11.96 -16.01 -13.13
N PRO A 272 -11.14 -16.12 -12.06
CA PRO A 272 -9.93 -16.93 -12.07
C PRO A 272 -10.17 -18.35 -12.60
N LYS A 273 -9.14 -18.97 -13.19
CA LYS A 273 -9.21 -20.36 -13.67
C LYS A 273 -9.20 -21.39 -12.54
N THR A 274 -8.69 -21.01 -11.37
CA THR A 274 -8.45 -21.90 -10.25
C THR A 274 -9.47 -21.64 -9.15
N ALA A 275 -10.05 -22.70 -8.60
CA ALA A 275 -10.94 -22.60 -7.46
C ALA A 275 -10.23 -22.00 -6.23
N GLY A 276 -10.98 -21.34 -5.35
CA GLY A 276 -10.49 -20.74 -4.12
C GLY A 276 -11.13 -19.40 -3.79
N SER A 277 -10.73 -18.82 -2.65
CA SER A 277 -11.18 -17.51 -2.20
C SER A 277 -10.17 -16.43 -2.62
N TYR A 278 -10.67 -15.34 -3.22
CA TYR A 278 -9.85 -14.26 -3.77
C TYR A 278 -10.27 -12.92 -3.19
N SER A 279 -9.29 -12.05 -2.95
CA SER A 279 -9.51 -10.60 -2.83
C SER A 279 -9.18 -9.92 -4.17
N ILE A 280 -9.60 -8.66 -4.30
CA ILE A 280 -9.35 -7.85 -5.49
C ILE A 280 -8.36 -6.75 -5.12
N LYS A 281 -7.31 -6.62 -5.94
CA LYS A 281 -6.35 -5.51 -5.86
C LYS A 281 -6.41 -4.71 -7.15
N MET A 282 -6.44 -3.40 -7.03
CA MET A 282 -6.48 -2.46 -8.16
C MET A 282 -5.36 -1.43 -8.00
N ILE A 283 -4.73 -1.07 -9.11
CA ILE A 283 -3.71 0.00 -9.16
C ILE A 283 -4.31 1.16 -9.95
N ALA A 284 -4.63 2.25 -9.26
CA ALA A 284 -5.17 3.46 -9.86
C ALA A 284 -4.17 4.07 -10.87
N LYS A 285 -4.64 4.93 -11.79
CA LYS A 285 -3.73 5.64 -12.71
C LYS A 285 -2.75 6.59 -12.00
N SER A 286 -3.06 6.98 -10.77
CA SER A 286 -2.15 7.72 -9.89
C SER A 286 -1.01 6.86 -9.31
N GLY A 287 -1.09 5.53 -9.46
CA GLY A 287 -0.18 4.56 -8.84
C GLY A 287 -0.65 4.05 -7.46
N GLU A 288 -1.74 4.59 -6.93
CA GLU A 288 -2.27 4.17 -5.63
C GLU A 288 -2.89 2.77 -5.68
N VAL A 289 -2.66 1.99 -4.61
CA VAL A 289 -3.11 0.61 -4.51
C VAL A 289 -4.40 0.55 -3.68
N ILE A 290 -5.45 0.00 -4.29
CA ILE A 290 -6.75 -0.20 -3.67
C ILE A 290 -6.94 -1.70 -3.48
N THR A 291 -7.16 -2.12 -2.24
CA THR A 291 -7.44 -3.52 -1.90
C THR A 291 -8.87 -3.67 -1.43
N TRP A 292 -9.53 -4.73 -1.89
CA TRP A 292 -10.90 -5.04 -1.56
C TRP A 292 -11.04 -6.50 -1.16
N ASN A 293 -11.47 -6.70 0.09
CA ASN A 293 -11.62 -8.00 0.74
C ASN A 293 -13.06 -8.27 1.19
N ASN A 294 -14.03 -7.43 0.83
CA ASN A 294 -15.40 -7.57 1.31
C ASN A 294 -16.50 -7.24 0.28
N PRO A 295 -17.27 -8.24 -0.21
CA PRO A 295 -17.09 -9.68 0.05
C PRO A 295 -15.86 -10.26 -0.63
N MET A 296 -15.33 -11.37 -0.11
CA MET A 296 -14.37 -12.18 -0.86
C MET A 296 -15.07 -12.91 -2.00
N LEU A 297 -14.37 -13.13 -3.12
CA LEU A 297 -14.86 -13.89 -4.25
C LEU A 297 -14.48 -15.36 -4.10
N ALA A 298 -15.48 -16.25 -4.03
CA ALA A 298 -15.30 -17.69 -4.02
C ALA A 298 -15.45 -18.26 -5.45
N VAL A 299 -14.36 -18.80 -6.00
CA VAL A 299 -14.38 -19.56 -7.25
C VAL A 299 -14.54 -21.04 -6.92
N ILE A 300 -15.61 -21.67 -7.39
CA ILE A 300 -15.98 -23.05 -7.03
C ILE A 300 -15.99 -23.91 -8.30
N ASP A 301 -15.32 -25.05 -8.24
CA ASP A 301 -15.38 -26.07 -9.29
C ASP A 301 -16.42 -27.13 -8.90
N ARG A 302 -17.68 -26.88 -9.27
CA ARG A 302 -18.81 -27.76 -8.94
C ARG A 302 -18.66 -29.15 -9.56
N ALA A 303 -18.08 -29.24 -10.76
CA ALA A 303 -17.85 -30.52 -11.43
C ALA A 303 -16.83 -31.38 -10.67
N ALA A 304 -15.73 -30.78 -10.20
CA ALA A 304 -14.76 -31.47 -9.36
C ALA A 304 -15.37 -31.90 -8.01
N GLU A 305 -16.20 -31.06 -7.41
CA GLU A 305 -16.88 -31.37 -6.15
C GLU A 305 -17.85 -32.56 -6.31
N GLU A 306 -18.66 -32.57 -7.36
CA GLU A 306 -19.53 -33.71 -7.66
C GLU A 306 -18.77 -34.99 -7.97
N LEU A 307 -17.65 -34.90 -8.70
CA LEU A 307 -16.80 -36.06 -8.99
C LEU A 307 -16.18 -36.62 -7.70
N ALA A 308 -15.72 -35.76 -6.79
CA ALA A 308 -15.18 -36.18 -5.50
C ALA A 308 -16.25 -36.87 -4.65
N LYS A 309 -17.47 -36.32 -4.60
CA LYS A 309 -18.62 -36.94 -3.91
C LYS A 309 -18.96 -38.32 -4.49
N LYS A 310 -18.98 -38.46 -5.83
CA LYS A 310 -19.22 -39.75 -6.49
C LYS A 310 -18.14 -40.78 -6.16
N LYS A 311 -16.86 -40.39 -6.21
CA LYS A 311 -15.74 -41.28 -5.87
C LYS A 311 -15.76 -41.73 -4.40
N ALA A 312 -16.09 -40.82 -3.48
CA ALA A 312 -16.20 -41.15 -2.06
C ALA A 312 -17.33 -42.16 -1.80
N LEU A 313 -18.49 -41.95 -2.42
CA LEU A 313 -19.62 -42.89 -2.34
C LEU A 313 -19.28 -44.25 -2.95
N GLU A 314 -18.55 -44.29 -4.07
CA GLU A 314 -18.11 -45.54 -4.70
C GLU A 314 -17.09 -46.29 -3.82
N GLU A 315 -16.15 -45.59 -3.20
CA GLU A 315 -15.17 -46.19 -2.29
C GLU A 315 -15.84 -46.76 -1.03
N GLU A 316 -16.81 -46.04 -0.46
CA GLU A 316 -17.60 -46.52 0.66
C GLU A 316 -18.42 -47.77 0.29
N ALA A 317 -19.00 -47.79 -0.92
CA ALA A 317 -19.72 -48.96 -1.43
C ALA A 317 -18.81 -50.18 -1.62
N LYS A 318 -17.57 -49.99 -2.12
CA LYS A 318 -16.59 -51.08 -2.25
C LYS A 318 -16.19 -51.66 -0.89
N LYS A 319 -15.93 -50.82 0.11
CA LYS A 319 -15.62 -51.27 1.48
C LYS A 319 -16.74 -52.11 2.08
N LYS A 320 -18.00 -51.67 1.93
CA LYS A 320 -19.18 -52.42 2.41
C LYS A 320 -19.33 -53.76 1.70
N ALA A 321 -19.08 -53.82 0.38
CA ALA A 321 -19.16 -55.06 -0.38
C ALA A 321 -18.05 -56.06 0.00
N GLU A 322 -16.82 -55.59 0.23
CA GLU A 322 -15.71 -56.43 0.70
C GLU A 322 -15.96 -56.98 2.11
N GLU A 323 -16.49 -56.16 3.02
CA GLU A 323 -16.87 -56.57 4.37
C GLU A 323 -17.97 -57.64 4.34
N GLU A 324 -19.00 -57.48 3.49
CA GLU A 324 -20.06 -58.47 3.32
C GLU A 324 -19.52 -59.79 2.76
N LEU A 325 -18.61 -59.73 1.78
CA LEU A 325 -17.97 -60.92 1.21
C LEU A 325 -17.11 -61.65 2.25
N ALA A 326 -16.33 -60.91 3.04
CA ALA A 326 -15.53 -61.47 4.13
C ALA A 326 -16.43 -62.14 5.18
N ARG A 327 -17.55 -61.53 5.53
CA ARG A 327 -18.54 -62.10 6.46
C ARG A 327 -19.16 -63.40 5.92
N LYS A 328 -19.49 -63.46 4.63
CA LYS A 328 -20.00 -64.68 3.98
C LYS A 328 -18.97 -65.81 4.01
N LYS A 329 -17.70 -65.52 3.68
CA LYS A 329 -16.62 -66.51 3.73
C LYS A 329 -16.36 -67.02 5.15
N ALA A 330 -16.39 -66.14 6.15
CA ALA A 330 -16.22 -66.53 7.55
C ALA A 330 -17.35 -67.46 8.03
N LEU A 331 -18.60 -67.16 7.66
CA LEU A 331 -19.74 -68.03 7.96
C LEU A 331 -19.65 -69.39 7.25
N GLU A 332 -19.19 -69.41 6.00
CA GLU A 332 -18.97 -70.65 5.25
C GLU A 332 -17.85 -71.50 5.89
N GLU A 333 -16.73 -70.88 6.26
CA GLU A 333 -15.64 -71.56 6.97
C GLU A 333 -16.11 -72.14 8.31
N GLU A 334 -16.87 -71.37 9.10
CA GLU A 334 -17.45 -71.84 10.37
C GLU A 334 -18.40 -73.02 10.16
N LEU A 335 -19.23 -72.99 9.11
CA LEU A 335 -20.12 -74.09 8.77
C LEU A 335 -19.35 -75.35 8.35
N THR A 336 -18.25 -75.20 7.60
CA THR A 336 -17.41 -76.35 7.21
C THR A 336 -16.70 -76.98 8.42
N LYS A 337 -16.20 -76.18 9.37
CA LYS A 337 -15.61 -76.70 10.61
C LYS A 337 -16.63 -77.47 11.44
N LYS A 338 -17.84 -76.93 11.61
CA LYS A 338 -18.93 -77.63 12.32
C LYS A 338 -19.29 -78.97 11.68
N LYS A 339 -19.39 -79.03 10.35
CA LYS A 339 -19.65 -80.30 9.64
C LYS A 339 -18.52 -81.31 9.81
N ALA A 340 -17.26 -80.87 9.77
CA ALA A 340 -16.11 -81.75 9.97
C ALA A 340 -16.01 -82.28 11.41
N GLU A 341 -16.30 -81.42 12.40
CA GLU A 341 -16.37 -81.82 13.81
C GLU A 341 -17.51 -82.82 14.06
N GLU A 342 -18.68 -82.61 13.43
CA GLU A 342 -19.81 -83.54 13.49
C GLU A 342 -19.49 -84.89 12.84
N GLU A 343 -18.83 -84.90 11.68
CA GLU A 343 -18.39 -86.14 11.02
C GLU A 343 -17.35 -86.91 11.84
N LEU A 344 -16.38 -86.20 12.44
CA LEU A 344 -15.39 -86.81 13.33
C LEU A 344 -16.04 -87.39 14.59
N ALA A 345 -17.03 -86.71 15.16
CA ALA A 345 -17.79 -87.21 16.31
C ALA A 345 -18.61 -88.45 15.95
N LEU A 346 -19.12 -88.54 14.71
CA LEU A 346 -19.82 -89.72 14.22
C LEU A 346 -18.87 -90.91 14.05
N ARG A 347 -17.68 -90.70 13.48
CA ARG A 347 -16.65 -91.75 13.32
C ARG A 347 -16.18 -92.31 14.67
N LYS A 348 -15.92 -91.45 15.65
CA LYS A 348 -15.51 -91.91 16.99
C LYS A 348 -16.57 -92.77 17.67
N LYS A 349 -17.86 -92.47 17.48
CA LYS A 349 -18.95 -93.30 17.99
C LYS A 349 -19.02 -94.67 17.31
N GLN A 350 -18.68 -94.74 16.01
CA GLN A 350 -18.61 -96.01 15.28
C GLN A 350 -17.41 -96.87 15.71
N GLU A 351 -16.24 -96.26 15.95
CA GLU A 351 -15.06 -96.98 16.46
C GLU A 351 -15.24 -97.50 17.90
N GLU A 352 -16.01 -96.80 18.75
CA GLU A 352 -16.35 -97.29 20.10
C GLU A 352 -17.33 -98.48 20.08
N GLU A 353 -18.12 -98.66 19.02
CA GLU A 353 -19.02 -99.83 18.86
C GLU A 353 -18.32 -101.07 18.26
N GLU A 354 -17.10 -100.95 17.70
CA GLU A 354 -16.37 -102.06 17.03
C GLU A 354 -15.16 -102.65 17.80
N ALA A 355 -14.94 -102.29 19.07
CA ALA A 355 -13.81 -102.84 19.85
C ALA A 355 -13.95 -104.36 20.16
N PRO A 356 -12.96 -105.23 19.83
CA PRO A 356 -13.06 -106.66 20.12
C PRO A 356 -12.66 -107.02 21.55
N SER A 357 -13.52 -107.80 22.21
CA SER A 357 -13.23 -108.57 23.43
C SER A 357 -12.12 -109.61 23.16
N SER A 358 -11.00 -109.57 23.88
CA SER A 358 -9.96 -110.61 23.81
C SER A 358 -9.59 -111.16 25.20
N THR A 359 -9.87 -112.44 25.39
CA THR A 359 -9.34 -113.29 26.46
C THR A 359 -8.50 -114.39 25.81
N GLY A 360 -7.18 -114.35 25.97
CA GLY A 360 -6.24 -115.37 25.49
C GLY A 360 -5.07 -115.51 26.46
N GLN A 361 -4.82 -116.75 26.91
CA GLN A 361 -3.88 -117.11 27.98
C GLN A 361 -2.51 -117.52 27.38
N TYR A 362 -1.39 -117.09 27.98
CA TYR A 362 -0.02 -117.29 27.46
C TYR A 362 0.58 -118.68 27.81
N CYS A 363 1.44 -119.24 26.94
CA CYS A 363 2.10 -120.56 27.12
C CYS A 363 3.01 -120.63 28.36
N ASN A 364 3.06 -121.79 29.04
CA ASN A 364 3.99 -122.05 30.14
C ASN A 364 5.30 -122.71 29.61
N PRO A 365 6.48 -122.11 29.82
CA PRO A 365 7.75 -122.53 29.21
C PRO A 365 8.32 -123.88 29.70
N ASP A 366 7.86 -124.43 30.82
CA ASP A 366 8.43 -125.66 31.41
C ASP A 366 7.78 -126.96 30.89
N VAL A 367 6.87 -126.88 29.92
CA VAL A 367 6.12 -128.02 29.39
C VAL A 367 6.33 -128.16 27.87
N PRO A 368 6.56 -129.38 27.34
CA PRO A 368 6.74 -129.59 25.90
C PRO A 368 5.53 -129.14 25.08
N ARG A 369 5.80 -128.39 24.00
CA ARG A 369 4.82 -127.73 23.11
C ARG A 369 3.68 -128.62 22.59
N TYR A 370 3.91 -129.92 22.41
CA TYR A 370 2.87 -130.82 21.90
C TYR A 370 1.72 -131.06 22.91
N SER A 371 1.92 -130.66 24.17
CA SER A 371 0.93 -130.77 25.25
C SER A 371 0.15 -129.49 25.51
N GLN A 372 0.41 -128.39 24.78
CA GLN A 372 -0.26 -127.09 24.94
C GLN A 372 -0.74 -126.48 23.59
N PRO A 373 -1.74 -127.08 22.92
CA PRO A 373 -2.28 -126.52 21.68
C PRO A 373 -3.15 -125.28 21.96
N GLY A 374 -2.80 -124.14 21.37
CA GLY A 374 -3.64 -122.95 21.32
C GLY A 374 -3.28 -121.79 22.27
N CYS A 375 -2.15 -121.83 22.97
CA CYS A 375 -1.69 -120.67 23.75
C CYS A 375 -0.75 -119.75 22.93
N ILE A 376 -0.75 -118.46 23.27
CA ILE A 376 -0.03 -117.40 22.54
C ILE A 376 1.31 -117.16 23.22
N GLU A 377 2.38 -116.94 22.45
CA GLU A 377 3.71 -116.60 23.00
C GLU A 377 3.70 -115.16 23.51
N PRO A 378 4.27 -114.87 24.70
CA PRO A 378 4.44 -113.50 25.12
C PRO A 378 5.41 -112.78 24.15
N PRO A 379 5.11 -111.54 23.73
CA PRO A 379 5.97 -110.81 22.82
C PRO A 379 7.37 -110.63 23.43
N GLU A 380 8.40 -110.98 22.65
CA GLU A 380 9.78 -110.61 22.94
C GLU A 380 9.85 -109.10 23.19
N GLN A 381 10.49 -108.70 24.29
CA GLN A 381 10.72 -107.29 24.62
C GLN A 381 11.61 -106.65 23.55
N GLU A 382 10.99 -106.06 22.53
CA GLU A 382 11.64 -105.05 21.71
C GLU A 382 11.95 -103.84 22.60
N GLY A 383 13.24 -103.55 22.74
CA GLY A 383 13.74 -102.40 23.49
C GLY A 383 13.20 -101.07 22.94
N PRO A 384 13.33 -99.98 23.72
CA PRO A 384 12.71 -98.70 23.42
C PRO A 384 13.16 -98.15 22.04
N PRO A 385 12.27 -97.41 21.34
CA PRO A 385 12.50 -96.95 19.97
C PRO A 385 13.73 -96.02 19.86
N PRO A 386 14.42 -96.02 18.70
CA PRO A 386 15.66 -95.28 18.52
C PRO A 386 15.41 -93.77 18.64
N THR A 387 16.17 -93.18 19.56
CA THR A 387 16.28 -91.75 19.81
C THR A 387 16.80 -91.06 18.55
N GLN A 388 16.24 -89.89 18.24
CA GLN A 388 16.71 -89.02 17.16
C GLN A 388 18.24 -88.80 17.28
N GLY A 389 18.95 -88.96 16.15
CA GLY A 389 20.39 -89.16 16.07
C GLY A 389 21.25 -88.12 16.80
N GLN A 390 22.23 -88.62 17.55
CA GLN A 390 23.27 -87.81 18.17
C GLN A 390 24.42 -87.52 17.17
N PRO A 391 25.07 -86.34 17.25
CA PRO A 391 26.19 -85.97 16.40
C PRO A 391 27.44 -86.84 16.65
N CYS A 392 28.14 -87.24 15.58
CA CYS A 392 29.31 -88.13 15.68
C CYS A 392 30.48 -87.46 16.44
N ASN A 393 31.22 -88.24 17.24
CA ASN A 393 32.40 -87.74 17.95
C ASN A 393 33.64 -87.78 17.04
N PRO A 394 34.30 -86.63 16.76
CA PRO A 394 35.37 -86.54 15.76
C PRO A 394 36.66 -87.29 16.12
N ASN A 395 36.84 -87.74 17.36
CA ASN A 395 38.05 -88.44 17.80
C ASN A 395 37.96 -89.98 17.71
N ILE A 396 36.85 -90.53 17.20
CA ILE A 396 36.65 -91.98 17.08
C ILE A 396 36.33 -92.33 15.61
N PRO A 397 37.00 -93.34 15.02
CA PRO A 397 36.76 -93.72 13.63
C PRO A 397 35.31 -94.18 13.38
N ARG A 398 34.72 -93.73 12.27
CA ARG A 398 33.30 -93.94 11.92
C ARG A 398 32.81 -95.40 11.95
N TYR A 399 33.68 -96.36 11.64
CA TYR A 399 33.29 -97.78 11.68
C TYR A 399 32.99 -98.28 13.11
N GLN A 400 33.42 -97.54 14.13
CA GLN A 400 33.12 -97.83 15.54
C GLN A 400 31.90 -97.05 16.06
N GLN A 401 31.23 -96.21 15.25
CA GLN A 401 30.03 -95.45 15.65
C GLN A 401 28.89 -95.56 14.63
N PRO A 402 28.28 -96.75 14.41
CA PRO A 402 27.17 -96.91 13.47
C PRO A 402 25.90 -96.21 14.01
N GLY A 403 25.31 -95.32 13.22
CA GLY A 403 24.02 -94.68 13.54
C GLY A 403 24.09 -93.21 14.00
N CYS A 404 25.27 -92.59 14.06
CA CYS A 404 25.39 -91.15 14.28
C CYS A 404 25.21 -90.35 12.98
N VAL A 405 24.72 -89.11 13.09
CA VAL A 405 24.35 -88.23 11.96
C VAL A 405 25.19 -86.96 12.06
N GLU A 406 25.70 -86.40 10.95
CA GLU A 406 26.56 -85.20 10.97
C GLU A 406 25.84 -83.92 11.41
#